data_AF-A0A428RXC0-F1
#
_entry.id   AF-A0A428RXC0-F1
#
_cell.length_a   1.000
_cell.length_b   1.000
_cell.length_c   1.000
_cell.angle_alpha   90.00
_cell.angle_beta   90.00
_cell.angle_gamma   90.00
#
_symmetry.space_group_name_H-M   'P 1'
#
loop_
_entity.id
_entity.type
_entity.pdbx_description
1 polymer ?
#
loop_
_entity_poly.entity_id
_entity_poly.type
_entity_poly.pdbx_seq_one_letter_code
_entity_poly.pdbx_strand_id
1 'polypeptide(L)'
;MSPLVHVDRESLYTSLEARIDYLHRFLDWDERDIEALAYGSSHIRDLIPAVVYIIYHKLSEFDITAHAFEDRNTSLESPSKDQPSSESSLLLQRQSFLNSYLTRLSSDQSSMAFWEYLDCIGAMHSVMSRAILDHSPIPISRRAAIVRSFSKVICIQNDLFAR
;
A
#
# COMPACT_ATOMS: atom_id res chain seq x y z
N MET A 1 -1.81 34.85 -16.19
CA MET A 1 -1.16 33.56 -15.89
C MET A 1 -0.36 33.74 -14.62
N SER A 2 -0.58 32.90 -13.62
CA SER A 2 0.23 32.95 -12.40
C SER A 2 1.70 32.61 -12.73
N PRO A 3 2.68 33.15 -11.98
CA PRO A 3 4.08 32.82 -12.19
C PRO A 3 4.31 31.33 -12.01
N LEU A 4 5.20 30.74 -12.81
CA LEU A 4 5.63 29.36 -12.63
C LEU A 4 6.33 29.22 -11.28
N VAL A 5 5.87 28.27 -10.46
CA VAL A 5 6.55 27.90 -9.22
C VAL A 5 7.76 27.05 -9.58
N HIS A 6 8.95 27.48 -9.17
CA HIS A 6 10.15 26.67 -9.28
C HIS A 6 10.15 25.56 -8.23
N VAL A 7 10.48 24.34 -8.65
CA VAL A 7 10.67 23.18 -7.78
C VAL A 7 12.03 22.59 -8.11
N ASP A 8 12.89 22.48 -7.11
CA ASP A 8 14.20 21.87 -7.31
C ASP A 8 14.07 20.34 -7.40
N ARG A 9 14.56 19.78 -8.50
CA ARG A 9 14.43 18.35 -8.77
C ARG A 9 15.17 17.50 -7.75
N GLU A 10 16.33 17.93 -7.28
CA GLU A 10 17.13 17.15 -6.33
C GLU A 10 16.42 17.01 -4.99
N SER A 11 15.86 18.12 -4.48
CA SER A 11 15.09 18.16 -3.22
C SER A 11 13.95 17.14 -3.17
N LEU A 12 13.28 16.89 -4.31
CA LEU A 12 12.19 15.91 -4.38
C LEU A 12 12.66 14.49 -4.08
N TYR A 13 13.94 14.17 -4.27
CA TYR A 13 14.50 12.85 -4.00
C TYR A 13 15.23 12.76 -2.66
N THR A 14 15.63 13.89 -2.07
CA THR A 14 16.50 13.94 -0.89
C THR A 14 15.82 14.46 0.39
N SER A 15 14.70 15.17 0.29
CA SER A 15 13.90 15.63 1.43
C SER A 15 12.44 15.22 1.27
N LEU A 16 11.91 14.53 2.28
CA LEU A 16 10.50 14.17 2.32
C LEU A 16 9.64 15.42 2.47
N GLU A 17 10.07 16.37 3.30
CA GLU A 17 9.39 17.66 3.53
C GLU A 17 9.23 18.44 2.23
N ALA A 18 10.30 18.57 1.44
CA ALA A 18 10.25 19.25 0.15
C ALA A 18 9.30 18.56 -0.84
N ARG A 19 9.24 17.22 -0.80
CA ARG A 19 8.32 16.43 -1.62
C ARG A 19 6.87 16.62 -1.17
N ILE A 20 6.60 16.61 0.13
CA ILE A 20 5.25 16.82 0.69
C ILE A 20 4.78 18.25 0.45
N ASP A 21 5.62 19.27 0.64
CA ASP A 21 5.29 20.67 0.30
C ASP A 21 4.92 20.80 -1.18
N TYR A 22 5.73 20.23 -2.07
CA TYR A 22 5.41 20.19 -3.49
C TYR A 22 4.06 19.51 -3.77
N LEU A 23 3.81 18.34 -3.17
CA LEU A 23 2.57 17.59 -3.37
C LEU A 23 1.36 18.34 -2.84
N HIS A 24 1.48 18.99 -1.68
CA HIS A 24 0.38 19.79 -1.14
C HIS A 24 0.00 20.92 -2.10
N ARG A 25 1.01 21.64 -2.60
CA ARG A 25 0.80 22.74 -3.55
C ARG A 25 0.31 22.26 -4.91
N PHE A 26 0.73 21.08 -5.36
CA PHE A 26 0.33 20.51 -6.66
C PHE A 26 -1.11 19.95 -6.64
N LEU A 27 -1.52 19.38 -5.51
CA LEU A 27 -2.84 18.76 -5.34
C LEU A 27 -3.89 19.72 -4.77
N ASP A 28 -3.51 20.98 -4.53
CA ASP A 28 -4.31 21.96 -3.78
C ASP A 28 -4.74 21.43 -2.39
N TRP A 29 -3.91 20.60 -1.76
CA TRP A 29 -4.13 20.08 -0.41
C TRP A 29 -3.88 21.19 0.60
N ASP A 30 -4.93 21.58 1.31
CA ASP A 30 -4.86 22.66 2.30
C ASP A 30 -5.57 22.30 3.62
N GLU A 31 -5.70 23.30 4.50
CA GLU A 31 -6.32 23.14 5.82
C GLU A 31 -7.74 22.55 5.73
N ARG A 32 -8.48 22.81 4.64
CA ARG A 32 -9.85 22.29 4.46
C ARG A 32 -9.85 20.78 4.27
N ASP A 33 -8.87 20.23 3.57
CA ASP A 33 -8.73 18.78 3.38
C ASP A 33 -8.39 18.10 4.72
N ILE A 34 -7.48 18.71 5.48
CA ILE A 34 -7.09 18.24 6.81
C ILE A 34 -8.30 18.27 7.75
N GLU A 35 -9.06 19.37 7.78
CA GLU A 35 -10.28 19.50 8.60
C GLU A 35 -11.35 18.48 8.20
N ALA A 36 -11.58 18.29 6.90
CA ALA A 36 -12.56 17.33 6.40
C ALA A 36 -12.21 15.89 6.82
N LEU A 37 -10.93 15.50 6.69
CA LEU A 37 -10.46 14.19 7.12
C LEU A 37 -10.44 14.05 8.63
N ALA A 38 -10.06 15.08 9.38
CA ALA A 38 -10.09 15.08 10.83
C ALA A 38 -11.52 14.87 11.35
N TYR A 39 -12.49 15.59 10.78
CA TYR A 39 -13.92 15.43 11.07
C TYR A 39 -14.41 14.02 10.75
N GLY A 40 -14.06 13.49 9.57
CA GLY A 40 -14.46 12.14 9.13
C GLY A 40 -13.74 11.00 9.85
N SER A 41 -12.60 11.25 10.49
CA SER A 41 -11.69 10.21 11.00
C SER A 41 -12.31 9.26 12.02
N SER A 42 -13.22 9.75 12.88
CA SER A 42 -13.92 8.92 13.86
C SER A 42 -14.89 7.97 13.15
N HIS A 43 -15.71 8.51 12.25
CA HIS A 43 -16.67 7.75 11.45
C HIS A 43 -15.97 6.69 10.58
N ILE A 44 -14.86 7.05 9.94
CA ILE A 44 -14.07 6.11 9.14
C ILE A 44 -13.56 4.98 10.04
N ARG A 45 -12.99 5.30 11.22
CA ARG A 45 -12.47 4.30 12.16
C ARG A 45 -13.52 3.31 12.63
N ASP A 46 -14.74 3.77 12.89
CA ASP A 46 -15.85 2.90 13.30
C ASP A 46 -16.24 1.89 12.20
N LEU A 47 -16.02 2.24 10.93
CA LEU A 47 -16.30 1.37 9.78
C LEU A 47 -15.17 0.37 9.49
N ILE A 48 -13.94 0.62 9.94
CA ILE A 48 -12.77 -0.21 9.60
C ILE A 48 -12.99 -1.71 9.90
N PRO A 49 -13.47 -2.13 11.10
CA PRO A 49 -13.63 -3.55 11.37
C PRO A 49 -14.61 -4.23 10.42
N ALA A 50 -15.70 -3.54 10.06
CA ALA A 50 -16.70 -4.05 9.12
C ALA A 50 -16.14 -4.14 7.69
N VAL A 51 -15.41 -3.11 7.23
CA VAL A 51 -14.76 -3.10 5.92
C VAL A 51 -13.74 -4.24 5.80
N VAL A 52 -12.89 -4.43 6.82
CA VAL A 52 -11.91 -5.53 6.81
C VAL A 52 -12.62 -6.88 6.80
N TYR A 53 -13.67 -7.07 7.59
CA TYR A 53 -14.47 -8.29 7.56
C TYR A 53 -15.04 -8.56 6.16
N ILE A 54 -15.67 -7.57 5.52
CA ILE A 54 -16.29 -7.71 4.19
C ILE A 54 -15.23 -8.09 3.14
N ILE A 55 -14.07 -7.43 3.15
CA ILE A 55 -12.97 -7.72 2.21
C ILE A 55 -12.51 -9.16 2.35
N TYR A 56 -12.20 -9.60 3.57
CA TYR A 56 -11.66 -10.95 3.78
C TYR A 56 -12.73 -12.04 3.65
N HIS A 57 -13.99 -11.75 3.98
CA HIS A 57 -15.10 -12.63 3.64
C HIS A 57 -15.18 -12.82 2.12
N LYS A 58 -15.14 -11.72 1.35
CA LYS A 58 -15.20 -11.79 -0.11
C LYS A 58 -14.01 -12.54 -0.72
N LEU A 59 -12.80 -12.34 -0.18
CA LEU A 59 -11.61 -13.08 -0.62
C LEU A 59 -11.69 -14.58 -0.26
N SER A 60 -12.42 -14.95 0.79
CA SER A 60 -12.63 -16.37 1.13
C SER A 60 -13.69 -17.07 0.27
N GLU A 61 -14.51 -16.32 -0.49
CA GLU A 61 -15.52 -16.90 -1.38
C GLU A 61 -14.93 -17.56 -2.63
N PHE A 62 -13.68 -17.25 -2.99
CA PHE A 62 -12.99 -17.83 -4.15
C PHE A 62 -11.80 -18.66 -3.69
N ASP A 63 -11.74 -19.90 -4.16
CA ASP A 63 -10.69 -20.88 -3.87
C ASP A 63 -9.28 -20.33 -4.10
N ILE A 64 -9.06 -19.66 -5.24
CA ILE A 64 -7.76 -19.11 -5.62
C ILE A 64 -7.26 -18.03 -4.65
N THR A 65 -8.15 -17.22 -4.07
CA THR A 65 -7.80 -16.19 -3.09
C THR A 65 -7.75 -16.75 -1.67
N ALA A 66 -8.59 -17.73 -1.34
CA ALA A 66 -8.56 -18.44 -0.07
C ALA A 66 -7.22 -19.17 0.14
N HIS A 67 -6.75 -19.91 -0.88
CA HIS A 67 -5.46 -20.59 -0.85
C HIS A 67 -4.27 -19.65 -0.62
N ALA A 68 -4.36 -18.39 -1.03
CA ALA A 68 -3.31 -17.40 -0.78
C ALA A 68 -3.15 -17.02 0.70
N PHE A 69 -4.07 -17.45 1.58
CA PHE A 69 -3.99 -17.31 3.03
C PHE A 69 -3.45 -18.56 3.73
N GLU A 70 -3.49 -19.71 3.06
CA GLU A 70 -3.01 -21.00 3.57
C GLU A 70 -1.52 -21.15 3.32
N ASP A 71 -1.06 -20.80 2.11
CA ASP A 71 0.33 -20.98 1.69
C ASP A 71 1.10 -19.66 1.59
N ARG A 72 2.31 -19.63 2.15
CA ARG A 72 3.26 -18.52 1.96
C ARG A 72 3.74 -18.39 0.51
N ASN A 73 3.55 -19.43 -0.30
CA ASN A 73 4.10 -19.54 -1.64
C ASN A 73 3.02 -19.96 -2.65
N THR A 74 2.28 -18.99 -3.18
CA THR A 74 1.13 -19.19 -4.10
C THR A 74 1.52 -19.71 -5.49
N SER A 75 2.77 -20.16 -5.67
CA SER A 75 3.32 -20.65 -6.94
C SER A 75 3.21 -22.17 -7.10
N LEU A 76 2.79 -22.89 -6.06
CA LEU A 76 2.64 -24.35 -6.07
C LEU A 76 1.17 -24.70 -6.25
N GLU A 77 0.83 -25.45 -7.31
CA GLU A 77 -0.53 -25.95 -7.58
C GLU A 77 -1.00 -27.04 -6.59
N SER A 78 -0.21 -27.37 -5.56
CA SER A 78 -0.53 -28.46 -4.63
C SER A 78 -0.18 -28.06 -3.20
N PRO A 79 -1.15 -28.09 -2.28
CA PRO A 79 -0.90 -27.77 -0.88
C PRO A 79 0.05 -28.81 -0.29
N SER A 80 1.08 -28.32 0.41
CA SER A 80 2.05 -29.15 1.11
C SER A 80 1.34 -29.84 2.28
N LYS A 81 0.93 -31.11 2.12
CA LYS A 81 0.13 -31.87 3.11
C LYS A 81 0.74 -32.02 4.52
N ASP A 82 2.00 -31.62 4.71
CA ASP A 82 2.75 -31.83 5.95
C ASP A 82 2.90 -30.57 6.83
N GLN A 83 2.30 -29.43 6.46
CA GLN A 83 2.26 -28.27 7.37
C GLN A 83 1.01 -28.30 8.25
N PRO A 84 1.14 -28.25 9.60
CA PRO A 84 -0.02 -28.10 10.46
C PRO A 84 -0.75 -26.81 10.07
N SER A 85 -2.07 -26.92 9.83
CA SER A 85 -2.89 -25.83 9.31
C SER A 85 -2.72 -24.56 10.14
N SER A 86 -1.94 -23.62 9.58
CA SER A 86 -1.73 -22.25 10.04
C SER A 86 -2.92 -21.34 9.68
N GLU A 87 -4.03 -21.90 9.17
CA GLU A 87 -5.20 -21.21 8.60
C GLU A 87 -5.67 -20.03 9.44
N SER A 88 -5.66 -20.16 10.77
CA SER A 88 -6.10 -19.09 11.66
C SER A 88 -5.06 -17.97 11.85
N SER A 89 -3.75 -18.24 11.74
CA SER A 89 -2.72 -17.26 12.13
C SER A 89 -2.41 -16.24 11.03
N LEU A 90 -2.25 -16.67 9.77
CA LEU A 90 -1.88 -15.77 8.67
C LEU A 90 -3.03 -14.87 8.23
N LEU A 91 -4.25 -15.42 8.14
CA LEU A 91 -5.44 -14.65 7.84
C LEU A 91 -5.67 -13.56 8.90
N LEU A 92 -5.60 -13.92 10.19
CA LEU A 92 -5.72 -12.95 11.29
C LEU A 92 -4.59 -11.92 11.28
N GLN A 93 -3.36 -12.32 10.96
CA GLN A 93 -2.24 -11.39 10.83
C GLN A 93 -2.49 -10.37 9.70
N ARG A 94 -2.97 -10.83 8.54
CA ARG A 94 -3.27 -9.94 7.40
C ARG A 94 -4.48 -9.04 7.66
N GLN A 95 -5.52 -9.54 8.34
CA GLN A 95 -6.64 -8.72 8.81
C GLN A 95 -6.20 -7.66 9.83
N SER A 96 -5.34 -8.04 10.79
CA SER A 96 -4.77 -7.12 11.78
C SER A 96 -3.90 -6.05 11.13
N PHE A 97 -3.11 -6.44 10.13
CA PHE A 97 -2.34 -5.49 9.32
C PHE A 97 -3.25 -4.49 8.60
N LEU A 98 -4.28 -4.95 7.89
CA LEU A 98 -5.19 -4.07 7.16
C LEU A 98 -5.96 -3.13 8.09
N ASN A 99 -6.45 -3.63 9.24
CA ASN A 99 -7.05 -2.79 10.28
C ASN A 99 -6.09 -1.69 10.73
N SER A 100 -4.86 -2.06 11.06
CA SER A 100 -3.83 -1.14 11.55
C SER A 100 -3.46 -0.10 10.49
N TYR A 101 -3.36 -0.51 9.23
CA TYR A 101 -3.09 0.37 8.09
C TYR A 101 -4.22 1.38 7.87
N LEU A 102 -5.48 0.94 7.79
CA LEU A 102 -6.63 1.84 7.62
C LEU A 102 -6.80 2.79 8.81
N THR A 103 -6.49 2.30 10.03
CA THR A 103 -6.51 3.14 11.24
C THR A 103 -5.45 4.23 11.16
N ARG A 104 -4.25 3.89 10.69
CA ARG A 104 -3.16 4.85 10.45
C ARG A 104 -3.49 5.83 9.32
N LEU A 105 -4.16 5.40 8.25
CA LEU A 105 -4.65 6.30 7.20
C LEU A 105 -5.65 7.34 7.73
N SER A 106 -6.36 6.99 8.80
CA SER A 106 -7.34 7.85 9.47
C SER A 106 -6.74 8.66 10.62
N SER A 107 -5.42 8.66 10.80
CA SER A 107 -4.73 9.46 11.83
C SER A 107 -4.41 10.88 11.35
N ASP A 108 -3.99 11.76 12.24
CA ASP A 108 -3.70 13.17 11.97
C ASP A 108 -2.72 13.40 10.80
N GLN A 109 -3.25 13.91 9.69
CA GLN A 109 -2.51 14.21 8.46
C GLN A 109 -1.76 15.56 8.49
N SER A 110 -1.96 16.37 9.55
CA SER A 110 -1.18 17.60 9.74
C SER A 110 0.26 17.34 10.20
N SER A 111 0.53 16.14 10.74
CA SER A 111 1.83 15.75 11.26
C SER A 111 2.72 15.12 10.20
N MET A 112 4.02 15.49 10.18
CA MET A 112 5.02 14.80 9.34
C MET A 112 5.14 13.31 9.66
N ALA A 113 4.84 12.87 10.89
CA ALA A 113 4.88 11.45 11.26
C ALA A 113 3.89 10.59 10.42
N PHE A 114 2.76 11.18 10.00
CA PHE A 114 1.83 10.51 9.09
C PHE A 114 2.45 10.31 7.71
N TRP A 115 3.10 11.35 7.18
CA TRP A 115 3.73 11.31 5.86
C TRP A 115 4.97 10.41 5.83
N GLU A 116 5.77 10.37 6.90
CA GLU A 116 6.87 9.43 7.08
C GLU A 116 6.38 7.97 7.06
N TYR A 117 5.24 7.70 7.71
CA TYR A 117 4.63 6.39 7.65
C TYR A 117 4.23 6.02 6.22
N LEU A 118 3.58 6.93 5.49
CA LEU A 118 3.22 6.69 4.09
C LEU A 118 4.44 6.54 3.17
N ASP A 119 5.50 7.31 3.38
CA ASP A 119 6.76 7.18 2.63
C ASP A 119 7.41 5.82 2.91
N CYS A 120 7.37 5.32 4.15
CA CYS A 120 7.85 3.98 4.48
C CYS A 120 7.05 2.88 3.76
N ILE A 121 5.73 3.00 3.71
CA ILE A 121 4.88 2.08 2.93
C ILE A 121 5.20 2.18 1.43
N GLY A 122 5.35 3.38 0.88
CA GLY A 122 5.77 3.59 -0.51
C GLY A 122 7.17 3.02 -0.81
N ALA A 123 8.07 3.14 0.16
CA ALA A 123 9.40 2.57 0.11
C ALA A 123 9.35 1.04 0.10
N MET A 124 8.47 0.38 0.85
CA MET A 124 8.31 -1.09 0.75
C MET A 124 7.94 -1.56 -0.66
N HIS A 125 7.05 -0.85 -1.35
CA HIS A 125 6.70 -1.14 -2.74
C HIS A 125 7.89 -0.87 -3.69
N SER A 126 8.70 0.14 -3.38
CA SER A 126 9.92 0.50 -4.11
C SER A 126 11.09 -0.45 -3.82
N VAL A 127 11.18 -1.01 -2.62
CA VAL A 127 12.19 -1.99 -2.19
C VAL A 127 11.97 -3.30 -2.94
N MET A 128 10.73 -3.72 -3.18
CA MET A 128 10.46 -4.85 -4.07
C MET A 128 10.96 -4.57 -5.49
N SER A 129 10.71 -3.36 -6.00
CA SER A 129 11.21 -2.95 -7.33
C SER A 129 12.74 -2.95 -7.38
N ARG A 130 13.41 -2.51 -6.30
CA ARG A 130 14.86 -2.49 -6.16
C ARG A 130 15.45 -3.89 -6.01
N ALA A 131 14.81 -4.76 -5.22
CA ALA A 131 15.17 -6.16 -5.10
C ALA A 131 15.12 -6.88 -6.46
N ILE A 132 14.10 -6.61 -7.28
CA ILE A 132 14.01 -7.15 -8.65
C ILE A 132 15.15 -6.62 -9.55
N LEU A 133 15.53 -5.35 -9.39
CA LEU A 133 16.64 -4.75 -10.14
C LEU A 133 18.01 -5.28 -9.70
N ASP A 134 18.17 -5.66 -8.44
CA ASP A 134 19.43 -6.17 -7.87
C ASP A 134 19.52 -7.71 -7.94
N HIS A 135 18.44 -8.40 -8.28
CA HIS A 135 18.37 -9.86 -8.34
C HIS A 135 19.22 -10.43 -9.49
N SER A 136 20.48 -10.76 -9.17
CA SER A 136 21.51 -11.27 -10.08
C SER A 136 21.05 -12.38 -11.05
N PRO A 137 20.23 -13.38 -10.64
CA PRO A 137 19.76 -14.44 -11.54
C PRO A 137 18.87 -13.98 -12.70
N ILE A 138 18.24 -12.80 -12.61
CA ILE A 138 17.39 -12.28 -13.69
C ILE A 138 18.29 -11.48 -14.66
N PRO A 139 18.23 -11.71 -15.99
CA PRO A 139 18.99 -10.89 -16.94
C PRO A 139 18.58 -9.41 -16.86
N ILE A 140 19.56 -8.50 -16.87
CA ILE A 140 19.33 -7.04 -16.73
C ILE A 140 18.32 -6.51 -17.75
N SER A 141 18.31 -7.08 -18.96
CA SER A 141 17.37 -6.75 -20.05
C SER A 141 15.90 -7.03 -19.70
N ARG A 142 15.64 -7.92 -18.74
CA ARG A 142 14.29 -8.31 -18.29
C ARG A 142 13.87 -7.61 -17.00
N ARG A 143 14.80 -7.16 -16.16
CA ARG A 143 14.49 -6.59 -14.84
C ARG A 143 13.57 -5.37 -14.93
N ALA A 144 13.84 -4.44 -15.83
CA ALA A 144 12.99 -3.25 -16.02
C ALA A 144 11.58 -3.61 -16.53
N ALA A 145 11.44 -4.66 -17.37
CA ALA A 145 10.14 -5.13 -17.82
C ALA A 145 9.36 -5.77 -16.66
N ILE A 146 10.03 -6.55 -15.81
CA ILE A 146 9.43 -7.18 -14.63
C ILE A 146 8.96 -6.14 -13.63
N VAL A 147 9.78 -5.13 -13.31
CA VAL A 147 9.37 -4.01 -12.44
C VAL A 147 8.12 -3.34 -12.98
N ARG A 148 8.10 -2.97 -14.26
CA ARG A 148 6.92 -2.32 -14.88
C ARG A 148 5.68 -3.19 -14.84
N SER A 149 5.81 -4.49 -15.13
CA SER A 149 4.67 -5.42 -15.08
C SER A 149 4.17 -5.61 -13.65
N PHE A 150 5.06 -5.72 -12.67
CA PHE A 150 4.71 -5.86 -11.27
C PHE A 150 4.02 -4.60 -10.72
N SER A 151 4.52 -3.41 -11.04
CA SER A 151 3.84 -2.15 -10.71
C SER A 151 2.44 -2.06 -11.32
N LYS A 152 2.24 -2.54 -12.55
CA LYS A 152 0.90 -2.61 -13.17
C LYS A 152 -0.03 -3.56 -12.41
N VAL A 153 0.46 -4.70 -11.93
CA VAL A 153 -0.33 -5.63 -11.10
C VAL A 153 -0.76 -4.96 -9.79
N ILE A 154 0.15 -4.23 -9.13
CA ILE A 154 -0.19 -3.44 -7.93
C ILE A 154 -1.25 -2.39 -8.27
N CYS A 155 -1.11 -1.66 -9.38
CA CYS A 155 -2.10 -0.66 -9.79
C CYS A 155 -3.48 -1.29 -10.10
N ILE A 156 -3.51 -2.45 -10.77
CA ILE A 156 -4.75 -3.19 -11.05
C ILE A 156 -5.39 -3.64 -9.73
N GLN A 157 -4.59 -4.18 -8.81
CA GLN A 157 -5.06 -4.56 -7.48
C GLN A 157 -5.66 -3.38 -6.72
N ASN A 158 -5.02 -2.20 -6.79
CA ASN A 158 -5.53 -0.99 -6.16
C ASN A 158 -6.81 -0.46 -6.82
N ASP A 159 -6.95 -0.53 -8.15
CA ASP A 159 -8.19 -0.17 -8.86
C ASP A 159 -9.35 -1.13 -8.49
N LEU A 160 -9.06 -2.43 -8.39
CA LEU A 160 -10.04 -3.43 -7.96
C LEU A 160 -10.51 -3.23 -6.52
N PHE A 161 -9.67 -2.65 -5.64
CA PHE A 161 -10.07 -2.28 -4.27
C PHE A 161 -10.85 -0.95 -4.19
N ALA A 162 -10.78 -0.11 -5.21
CA ALA A 162 -11.40 1.22 -5.23
C ALA A 162 -12.84 1.23 -5.79
N ARG A 163 -13.40 0.08 -6.14
CA ARG A 163 -14.76 -0.10 -6.67
C ARG A 163 -15.59 -0.99 -5.74
#